data_AF-A0A3E4LMY5-F1
#
_entry.id   AF-A0A3E4LMY5-F1
#
_cell.length_a   1.000
_cell.length_b   1.000
_cell.length_c   1.000
_cell.angle_alpha   90.00
_cell.angle_beta   90.00
_cell.angle_gamma   90.00
#
_symmetry.space_group_name_H-M   'P 1'
#
loop_
_entity.id
_entity.type
_entity.pdbx_description
1 polymer ?
#
loop_
_entity_poly.entity_id
_entity_poly.type
_entity_poly.pdbx_seq_one_letter_code
_entity_poly.pdbx_strand_id
1 'polypeptide(L)'
;MLPVYFDVKYEVKKIINANVGYMFDMLKCTCEDLSYAEILDAIYPSGILESKYEKCVKTIKELYNMTQDDYDREYLDPFYEWILYYTILWWIDVADDIVLDEVPKKYCIDEYGVDRYEYINNVDNYLDFLFEDWDFLDLHVIYSLYKEKPYMLKNFLHIDIERYLELMPPDIERECRELKERKQDIMDRKNNVTLNISGGQFNISKDSSTLNAVQNNGTSGTELEKIIKGIMDNVNELNKNDADQITDIAEMVKQELSKPEPRVSRLSNCLKLIAPMLTIANGIPTLYDNLQKLQEFIMQYIPG
;
A
#
# COMPACT_ATOMS: atom_id res chain seq x y z
N MET A 1 20.75 -6.89 0.96
CA MET A 1 19.80 -6.79 -0.15
C MET A 1 18.55 -6.04 0.30
N LEU A 2 17.99 -5.26 -0.61
CA LEU A 2 16.65 -4.71 -0.55
C LEU A 2 15.61 -5.84 -0.69
N PRO A 3 14.41 -5.67 -0.09
CA PRO A 3 13.35 -6.66 -0.21
C PRO A 3 12.90 -6.83 -1.66
N VAL A 4 12.53 -8.07 -2.00
CA VAL A 4 11.84 -8.43 -3.24
C VAL A 4 10.60 -9.20 -2.81
N TYR A 5 9.43 -8.57 -2.95
CA TYR A 5 8.14 -9.08 -2.49
C TYR A 5 7.52 -10.08 -3.46
N PHE A 6 8.10 -10.19 -4.66
CA PHE A 6 7.75 -11.23 -5.59
C PHE A 6 8.44 -12.54 -5.22
N ASP A 7 7.66 -13.63 -5.19
CA ASP A 7 8.12 -14.94 -4.76
C ASP A 7 9.10 -15.53 -5.78
N VAL A 8 10.39 -15.32 -5.52
CA VAL A 8 11.50 -15.74 -6.37
C VAL A 8 12.63 -16.35 -5.55
N LYS A 9 13.43 -17.17 -6.22
CA LYS A 9 14.62 -17.78 -5.62
C LYS A 9 15.64 -16.71 -5.20
N TYR A 10 16.44 -17.04 -4.19
CA TYR A 10 17.48 -16.17 -3.65
C TYR A 10 18.46 -15.66 -4.73
N GLU A 11 18.81 -16.50 -5.71
CA GLU A 11 19.67 -16.11 -6.83
C GLU A 11 19.06 -15.00 -7.70
N VAL A 12 17.74 -15.01 -7.85
CA VAL A 12 17.01 -13.96 -8.59
C VAL A 12 17.03 -12.66 -7.79
N LYS A 13 16.80 -12.73 -6.47
CA LYS A 13 16.89 -11.56 -5.58
C LYS A 13 18.26 -10.89 -5.68
N LYS A 14 19.34 -11.68 -5.79
CA LYS A 14 20.72 -11.18 -5.96
C LYS A 14 20.92 -10.42 -7.26
N ILE A 15 20.43 -10.94 -8.39
CA ILE A 15 20.55 -10.28 -9.69
C ILE A 15 19.73 -8.98 -9.71
N ILE A 16 18.49 -9.02 -9.22
CA ILE A 16 17.64 -7.83 -9.09
C ILE A 16 18.34 -6.76 -8.23
N ASN A 17 18.91 -7.15 -7.09
CA ASN A 17 19.63 -6.22 -6.23
C ASN A 17 20.90 -5.66 -6.89
N ALA A 18 21.66 -6.47 -7.63
CA ALA A 18 22.80 -5.98 -8.41
C ALA A 18 22.36 -4.92 -9.43
N ASN A 19 21.26 -5.18 -10.14
CA ASN A 19 20.68 -4.25 -11.10
C ASN A 19 20.24 -2.93 -10.45
N VAL A 20 19.52 -3.00 -9.32
CA VAL A 20 19.17 -1.79 -8.53
C VAL A 20 20.43 -1.08 -8.02
N GLY A 21 21.48 -1.84 -7.70
CA GLY A 21 22.79 -1.30 -7.35
C GLY A 21 23.41 -0.44 -8.47
N TYR A 22 23.33 -0.89 -9.73
CA TYR A 22 23.76 -0.09 -10.88
C TYR A 22 22.95 1.20 -11.01
N MET A 23 21.64 1.17 -10.73
CA MET A 23 20.80 2.37 -10.74
C MET A 23 21.27 3.41 -9.74
N PHE A 24 21.52 2.99 -8.49
CA PHE A 24 22.04 3.89 -7.46
C PHE A 24 23.46 4.37 -7.76
N ASP A 25 24.30 3.54 -8.37
CA ASP A 25 25.66 3.95 -8.71
C ASP A 25 25.68 5.00 -9.82
N MET A 26 24.85 4.83 -10.85
CA MET A 26 24.66 5.83 -11.90
C MET A 26 24.07 7.14 -11.33
N LEU A 27 23.08 7.04 -10.44
CA LEU A 27 22.52 8.21 -9.76
C LEU A 27 23.59 8.95 -8.96
N LYS A 28 24.45 8.23 -8.23
CA LYS A 28 25.57 8.81 -7.48
C LYS A 28 26.56 9.52 -8.42
N CYS A 29 27.00 8.86 -9.48
CA CYS A 29 27.92 9.46 -10.46
C CYS A 29 27.32 10.73 -11.08
N THR A 30 26.04 10.68 -11.47
CA THR A 30 25.33 11.85 -12.02
C THR A 30 25.25 13.01 -11.02
N CYS A 31 24.96 12.71 -9.75
CA CYS A 31 24.96 13.72 -8.68
C CYS A 31 26.35 14.33 -8.42
N GLU A 32 27.42 13.55 -8.57
CA GLU A 32 28.81 13.99 -8.40
C GLU A 32 29.30 14.86 -9.57
N ASP A 33 28.86 14.57 -10.80
CA ASP A 33 29.26 15.29 -12.02
C ASP A 33 28.49 16.60 -12.25
N LEU A 34 27.20 16.65 -11.92
CA LEU A 34 26.35 17.82 -12.10
C LEU A 34 26.18 18.60 -10.79
N SER A 35 25.26 18.13 -9.95
CA SER A 35 24.98 18.64 -8.61
C SER A 35 23.90 17.78 -7.97
N TYR A 36 24.11 17.36 -6.73
CA TYR A 36 23.06 16.71 -5.94
C TYR A 36 21.79 17.56 -5.86
N ALA A 37 21.88 18.90 -5.79
CA ALA A 37 20.69 19.73 -5.66
C ALA A 37 19.80 19.68 -6.93
N GLU A 38 20.39 19.57 -8.11
CA GLU A 38 19.65 19.55 -9.38
C GLU A 38 18.98 18.20 -9.62
N ILE A 39 19.70 17.11 -9.34
CA ILE A 39 19.17 15.75 -9.55
C ILE A 39 18.17 15.37 -8.47
N LEU A 40 18.41 15.76 -7.21
CA LEU A 40 17.53 15.41 -6.11
C LEU A 40 16.16 16.11 -6.20
N ASP A 41 16.05 17.25 -6.89
CA ASP A 41 14.77 17.94 -7.11
C ASP A 41 13.79 17.11 -7.97
N ALA A 42 14.31 16.18 -8.78
CA ALA A 42 13.49 15.21 -9.51
C ALA A 42 13.04 14.00 -8.66
N ILE A 43 13.69 13.78 -7.50
CA ILE A 43 13.48 12.60 -6.64
C ILE A 43 12.65 12.98 -5.40
N TYR A 44 12.84 14.18 -4.86
CA TYR A 44 12.22 14.60 -3.61
C TYR A 44 11.34 15.83 -3.80
N PRO A 45 10.24 15.95 -3.04
CA PRO A 45 9.51 17.20 -2.91
C PRO A 45 10.43 18.29 -2.33
N SER A 46 10.31 19.51 -2.85
CA SER A 46 11.13 20.67 -2.45
C SER A 46 11.19 20.88 -0.93
N GLY A 47 10.06 20.74 -0.23
CA GLY A 47 10.00 20.88 1.23
C GLY A 47 10.83 19.85 2.00
N ILE A 48 11.01 18.63 1.47
CA ILE A 48 11.89 17.62 2.07
C ILE A 48 13.35 17.98 1.83
N LEU A 49 13.71 18.42 0.62
CA LEU A 49 15.08 18.83 0.31
C LEU A 49 15.53 20.02 1.15
N GLU A 50 14.70 21.05 1.26
CA GLU A 50 15.00 22.25 2.05
C GLU A 50 15.24 21.92 3.52
N SER A 51 14.49 20.96 4.07
CA SER A 51 14.53 20.64 5.51
C SER A 51 15.47 19.49 5.86
N LYS A 52 15.76 18.56 4.94
CA LYS A 52 16.41 17.26 5.19
C LYS A 52 17.49 16.91 4.14
N TYR A 53 18.11 17.90 3.49
CA TYR A 53 19.12 17.70 2.43
C TYR A 53 20.21 16.67 2.77
N GLU A 54 20.92 16.83 3.89
CA GLU A 54 22.01 15.93 4.28
C GLU A 54 21.54 14.48 4.42
N LYS A 55 20.32 14.28 4.93
CA LYS A 55 19.70 12.97 5.05
C LYS A 55 19.40 12.39 3.67
N CYS A 56 18.84 13.18 2.75
CA CYS A 56 18.56 12.73 1.38
C CYS A 56 19.81 12.19 0.68
N VAL A 57 20.91 12.95 0.75
CA VAL A 57 22.22 12.53 0.20
C VAL A 57 22.75 11.27 0.89
N LYS A 58 22.62 11.19 2.23
CA LYS A 58 23.06 10.02 2.99
C LYS A 58 22.28 8.77 2.60
N THR A 59 20.97 8.88 2.41
CA THR A 59 20.10 7.74 2.16
C THR A 59 20.35 7.10 0.79
N ILE A 60 20.73 7.87 -0.23
CA ILE A 60 21.19 7.30 -1.51
C ILE A 60 22.38 6.36 -1.30
N LYS A 61 23.36 6.78 -0.49
CA LYS A 61 24.54 5.96 -0.18
C LYS A 61 24.17 4.72 0.65
N GLU A 62 23.23 4.86 1.58
CA GLU A 62 22.71 3.74 2.38
C GLU A 62 22.00 2.71 1.50
N LEU A 63 21.09 3.13 0.61
CA LEU A 63 20.39 2.24 -0.32
C LEU A 63 21.35 1.52 -1.26
N TYR A 64 22.33 2.24 -1.83
CA TYR A 64 23.41 1.62 -2.59
C TYR A 64 24.09 0.51 -1.78
N ASN A 65 24.52 0.78 -0.55
CA ASN A 65 25.15 -0.23 0.29
C ASN A 65 24.22 -1.42 0.59
N MET A 66 22.92 -1.17 0.80
CA MET A 66 21.92 -2.22 1.02
C MET A 66 21.78 -3.15 -0.19
N THR A 67 21.95 -2.64 -1.41
CA THR A 67 21.95 -3.46 -2.63
C THR A 67 23.15 -4.40 -2.71
N GLN A 68 24.27 -4.03 -2.08
CA GLN A 68 25.54 -4.76 -2.14
C GLN A 68 25.73 -5.78 -1.02
N ASP A 69 24.99 -5.64 0.09
CA ASP A 69 25.10 -6.57 1.22
C ASP A 69 24.22 -7.83 1.05
N ASP A 70 24.50 -8.87 1.83
CA ASP A 70 23.80 -10.17 1.76
C ASP A 70 22.64 -10.29 2.78
N TYR A 71 22.28 -9.23 3.51
CA TYR A 71 21.17 -9.28 4.48
C TYR A 71 19.83 -9.35 3.74
N ASP A 72 19.05 -10.42 3.98
CA ASP A 72 17.68 -10.57 3.45
C ASP A 72 16.73 -9.73 4.31
N ARG A 73 16.37 -8.55 3.82
CA ARG A 73 15.45 -7.63 4.50
C ARG A 73 14.02 -8.00 4.13
N GLU A 74 13.17 -8.10 5.14
CA GLU A 74 11.73 -8.30 4.96
C GLU A 74 10.99 -6.98 4.72
N TYR A 75 11.57 -5.87 5.18
CA TYR A 75 10.93 -4.56 5.20
C TYR A 75 11.91 -3.44 4.88
N LEU A 76 11.38 -2.37 4.28
CA LEU A 76 12.10 -1.15 3.97
C LEU A 76 11.30 0.05 4.54
N ASP A 77 11.94 0.94 5.31
CA ASP A 77 11.20 2.11 5.85
C ASP A 77 10.71 3.03 4.73
N PRO A 78 9.59 3.77 4.91
CA PRO A 78 8.97 4.52 3.82
C PRO A 78 9.87 5.58 3.20
N PHE A 79 10.77 6.16 4.00
CA PHE A 79 11.75 7.12 3.48
C PHE A 79 12.70 6.47 2.46
N TYR A 80 13.11 5.23 2.69
CA TYR A 80 13.91 4.46 1.73
C TYR A 80 13.07 4.00 0.52
N GLU A 81 11.81 3.60 0.74
CA GLU A 81 10.88 3.22 -0.34
C GLU A 81 10.67 4.36 -1.34
N TRP A 82 10.40 5.57 -0.83
CA TRP A 82 10.28 6.77 -1.67
C TRP A 82 11.47 6.93 -2.61
N ILE A 83 12.68 6.81 -2.06
CA ILE A 83 13.92 7.05 -2.82
C ILE A 83 14.16 5.94 -3.83
N LEU A 84 13.93 4.69 -3.44
CA LEU A 84 13.99 3.56 -4.36
C LEU A 84 13.04 3.77 -5.53
N TYR A 85 11.80 4.15 -5.26
CA TYR A 85 10.76 4.35 -6.26
C TYR A 85 11.16 5.41 -7.29
N TYR A 86 11.52 6.61 -6.82
CA TYR A 86 11.91 7.70 -7.71
C TYR A 86 13.26 7.48 -8.38
N THR A 87 14.18 6.69 -7.78
CA THR A 87 15.43 6.29 -8.45
C THR A 87 15.16 5.35 -9.63
N ILE A 88 14.23 4.40 -9.47
CA ILE A 88 13.82 3.50 -10.57
C ILE A 88 13.13 4.30 -11.68
N LEU A 89 12.21 5.21 -11.33
CA LEU A 89 11.58 6.08 -12.33
C LEU A 89 12.60 6.96 -13.07
N TRP A 90 13.54 7.56 -12.33
CA TRP A 90 14.62 8.33 -12.92
C TRP A 90 15.46 7.47 -13.88
N TRP A 91 15.82 6.25 -13.50
CA TRP A 91 16.54 5.32 -14.36
C TRP A 91 15.77 5.00 -15.66
N ILE A 92 14.47 4.70 -15.55
CA ILE A 92 13.63 4.39 -16.71
C ILE A 92 13.61 5.57 -17.71
N ASP A 93 13.65 6.80 -17.21
CA ASP A 93 13.65 8.01 -18.04
C ASP A 93 15.01 8.29 -18.71
N VAL A 94 16.13 7.99 -18.03
CA VAL A 94 17.47 8.45 -18.46
C VAL A 94 18.42 7.38 -18.99
N ALA A 95 18.10 6.09 -18.82
CA ALA A 95 19.01 4.96 -19.07
C ALA A 95 18.38 3.88 -19.97
N ASP A 96 17.64 4.29 -21.00
CA ASP A 96 16.95 3.39 -21.93
C ASP A 96 17.90 2.51 -22.78
N ASP A 97 19.16 2.91 -22.90
CA ASP A 97 20.21 2.22 -23.65
C ASP A 97 21.13 1.33 -22.78
N ILE A 98 20.98 1.36 -21.45
CA ILE A 98 21.80 0.59 -20.53
C ILE A 98 21.19 -0.79 -20.28
N VAL A 99 21.93 -1.84 -20.65
CA VAL A 99 21.51 -3.23 -20.45
C VAL A 99 21.86 -3.69 -19.04
N LEU A 100 20.84 -4.10 -18.29
CA LEU A 100 20.97 -4.71 -16.96
C LEU A 100 21.31 -6.20 -17.02
N ASP A 101 21.75 -6.80 -15.92
CA ASP A 101 22.04 -8.22 -15.83
C ASP A 101 20.75 -9.04 -15.98
N GLU A 102 20.75 -9.97 -16.94
CA GLU A 102 19.61 -10.86 -17.23
C GLU A 102 19.46 -11.93 -16.14
N VAL A 103 18.25 -12.09 -15.62
CA VAL A 103 17.84 -13.24 -14.83
C VAL A 103 17.62 -14.45 -15.75
N PRO A 104 18.40 -15.54 -15.61
CA PRO A 104 18.29 -16.70 -16.48
C PRO A 104 16.91 -17.36 -16.42
N LYS A 105 16.33 -17.70 -17.57
CA LYS A 105 15.00 -18.33 -17.72
C LYS A 105 14.73 -19.52 -16.79
N LYS A 106 15.75 -20.32 -16.46
CA LYS A 106 15.64 -21.46 -15.51
C LYS A 106 15.19 -21.05 -14.09
N TYR A 107 15.32 -19.77 -13.73
CA TYR A 107 14.90 -19.23 -12.45
C TYR A 107 13.56 -18.48 -12.50
N CYS A 108 13.03 -18.24 -13.70
CA CYS A 108 11.81 -17.46 -13.93
C CYS A 108 10.54 -18.31 -14.07
N ILE A 109 10.68 -19.63 -14.04
CA ILE A 109 9.55 -20.57 -14.08
C ILE A 109 9.19 -20.93 -12.63
N ASP A 110 7.95 -20.62 -12.23
CA ASP A 110 7.45 -20.94 -10.90
C ASP A 110 7.07 -22.43 -10.74
N GLU A 111 6.70 -22.83 -9.52
CA GLU A 111 6.35 -24.21 -9.20
C GLU A 111 5.13 -24.75 -9.98
N TYR A 112 4.31 -23.86 -10.54
CA TYR A 112 3.15 -24.19 -11.37
C TYR A 112 3.50 -24.21 -12.87
N GLY A 113 4.75 -23.93 -13.23
CA GLY A 113 5.21 -23.88 -14.62
C GLY A 113 4.88 -22.57 -15.34
N VAL A 114 4.49 -21.51 -14.62
CA VAL A 114 4.23 -20.20 -15.22
C VAL A 114 5.57 -19.52 -15.53
N ASP A 115 5.76 -19.15 -16.80
CA ASP A 115 6.94 -18.42 -17.27
C ASP A 115 6.80 -16.93 -16.97
N ARG A 116 7.72 -16.40 -16.17
CA ARG A 116 7.77 -14.98 -15.78
C ARG A 116 9.04 -14.30 -16.27
N TYR A 117 9.71 -14.88 -17.26
CA TYR A 117 10.98 -14.39 -17.76
C TYR A 117 10.92 -12.94 -18.24
N GLU A 118 9.93 -12.60 -19.08
CA GLU A 118 9.73 -11.23 -19.57
C GLU A 118 9.33 -10.27 -18.45
N TYR A 119 8.57 -10.76 -17.47
CA TYR A 119 8.13 -9.96 -16.33
C TYR A 119 9.31 -9.55 -15.43
N ILE A 120 10.16 -10.50 -15.05
CA ILE A 120 11.29 -10.27 -14.15
C ILE A 120 12.41 -9.45 -14.82
N ASN A 121 12.62 -9.64 -16.13
CA ASN A 121 13.66 -8.94 -16.88
C ASN A 121 13.23 -7.59 -17.48
N ASN A 122 12.03 -7.11 -17.15
CA ASN A 122 11.59 -5.77 -17.51
C ASN A 122 11.74 -4.84 -16.30
N VAL A 123 12.52 -3.77 -16.47
CA VAL A 123 12.77 -2.76 -15.44
C VAL A 123 11.50 -2.04 -15.00
N ASP A 124 10.52 -1.84 -15.88
CA ASP A 124 9.25 -1.20 -15.55
C ASP A 124 8.52 -1.98 -14.44
N ASN A 125 8.65 -3.30 -14.45
CA ASN A 125 8.01 -4.17 -13.47
C ASN A 125 8.73 -4.18 -12.11
N TYR A 126 9.90 -3.55 -11.97
CA TYR A 126 10.59 -3.47 -10.68
C TYR A 126 9.72 -2.73 -9.64
N LEU A 127 8.91 -1.77 -10.09
CA LEU A 127 7.94 -1.05 -9.26
C LEU A 127 6.82 -1.96 -8.71
N ASP A 128 6.54 -3.09 -9.35
CA ASP A 128 5.52 -4.03 -8.91
C ASP A 128 6.01 -4.94 -7.78
N PHE A 129 7.32 -5.25 -7.75
CA PHE A 129 7.84 -6.31 -6.89
C PHE A 129 8.93 -5.89 -5.90
N LEU A 130 9.40 -4.65 -5.96
CA LEU A 130 10.29 -4.08 -4.94
C LEU A 130 9.54 -3.35 -3.82
N PHE A 131 8.21 -3.30 -3.88
CA PHE A 131 7.36 -2.64 -2.89
C PHE A 131 6.24 -3.56 -2.41
N GLU A 132 5.96 -3.53 -1.11
CA GLU A 132 4.84 -4.28 -0.51
C GLU A 132 3.50 -3.59 -0.77
N ASP A 133 3.53 -2.26 -0.61
CA ASP A 133 2.44 -1.34 -0.89
C ASP A 133 3.01 -0.01 -1.40
N TRP A 134 2.12 0.88 -1.83
CA TRP A 134 2.47 2.21 -2.33
C TRP A 134 1.95 3.31 -1.39
N ASP A 135 1.71 2.99 -0.10
CA ASP A 135 1.12 3.92 0.87
C ASP A 135 1.98 5.20 0.99
N PHE A 136 3.30 5.10 0.79
CA PHE A 136 4.24 6.25 0.79
C PHE A 136 3.99 7.28 -0.31
N LEU A 137 3.23 6.95 -1.37
CA LEU A 137 2.85 7.90 -2.43
C LEU A 137 1.60 8.72 -2.07
N ASP A 138 0.72 8.20 -1.22
CA ASP A 138 -0.60 8.77 -0.92
C ASP A 138 -0.69 9.42 0.48
N LEU A 139 0.41 10.03 0.93
CA LEU A 139 0.52 10.60 2.28
C LEU A 139 -0.56 11.65 2.59
N HIS A 140 -1.04 12.39 1.59
CA HIS A 140 -2.11 13.37 1.77
C HIS A 140 -3.45 12.70 2.14
N VAL A 141 -3.74 11.52 1.56
CA VAL A 141 -4.92 10.71 1.90
C VAL A 141 -4.77 10.12 3.29
N ILE A 142 -3.60 9.55 3.59
CA ILE A 142 -3.27 8.97 4.90
C ILE A 142 -3.41 10.02 6.00
N TYR A 143 -2.86 11.21 5.80
CA TYR A 143 -2.98 12.33 6.73
C TYR A 143 -4.45 12.76 6.91
N SER A 144 -5.22 12.89 5.82
CA SER A 144 -6.64 13.26 5.87
C SER A 144 -7.46 12.25 6.69
N LEU A 145 -7.23 10.95 6.44
CA LEU A 145 -7.85 9.86 7.20
C LEU A 145 -7.41 9.85 8.66
N TYR A 146 -6.15 10.16 8.96
CA TYR A 146 -5.67 10.26 10.34
C TYR A 146 -6.36 11.37 11.13
N LYS A 147 -6.67 12.49 10.47
CA LYS A 147 -7.37 13.62 11.07
C LYS A 147 -8.84 13.32 11.30
N GLU A 148 -9.53 12.77 10.29
CA GLU A 148 -10.98 12.58 10.32
C GLU A 148 -11.42 11.26 10.96
N LYS A 149 -10.73 10.17 10.63
CA LYS A 149 -11.11 8.79 10.95
C LYS A 149 -9.90 7.94 11.39
N PRO A 150 -9.17 8.32 12.46
CA PRO A 150 -7.94 7.62 12.87
C PRO A 150 -8.12 6.14 13.23
N TYR A 151 -9.32 5.76 13.69
CA TYR A 151 -9.66 4.36 13.96
C TYR A 151 -9.62 3.51 12.68
N MET A 152 -10.12 4.05 11.55
CA MET A 152 -10.07 3.37 10.25
C MET A 152 -8.62 3.16 9.82
N LEU A 153 -7.77 4.19 9.95
CA LEU A 153 -6.37 4.10 9.54
C LEU A 153 -5.63 2.98 10.29
N LYS A 154 -5.73 2.96 11.62
CA LYS A 154 -4.97 2.00 12.44
C LYS A 154 -5.56 0.60 12.47
N ASN A 155 -6.87 0.47 12.67
CA ASN A 155 -7.49 -0.82 12.99
C ASN A 155 -8.10 -1.52 11.77
N PHE A 156 -8.27 -0.80 10.65
CA PHE A 156 -8.86 -1.35 9.42
C PHE A 156 -7.88 -1.34 8.26
N LEU A 157 -7.12 -0.25 8.08
CA LEU A 157 -6.09 -0.17 7.04
C LEU A 157 -4.72 -0.67 7.51
N HIS A 158 -4.55 -0.88 8.82
CA HIS A 158 -3.29 -1.27 9.47
C HIS A 158 -2.11 -0.32 9.19
N ILE A 159 -2.42 0.95 8.92
CA ILE A 159 -1.43 1.98 8.60
C ILE A 159 -1.04 2.71 9.89
N ASP A 160 0.26 2.68 10.19
CA ASP A 160 0.86 3.50 11.24
C ASP A 160 1.44 4.78 10.64
N ILE A 161 0.75 5.90 10.85
CA ILE A 161 1.18 7.21 10.34
C ILE A 161 2.57 7.62 10.82
N GLU A 162 3.04 7.08 11.96
CA GLU A 162 4.34 7.43 12.52
C GLU A 162 5.49 7.03 11.60
N ARG A 163 5.31 5.97 10.80
CA ARG A 163 6.30 5.50 9.83
C ARG A 163 6.52 6.50 8.70
N TYR A 164 5.52 7.33 8.40
CA TYR A 164 5.53 8.25 7.25
C TYR A 164 5.87 9.69 7.62
N LEU A 165 5.98 10.02 8.91
CA LEU A 165 6.24 11.37 9.40
C LEU A 165 7.48 12.00 8.75
N GLU A 166 8.50 11.20 8.47
CA GLU A 166 9.73 11.69 7.87
C GLU A 166 9.58 12.15 6.42
N LEU A 167 8.57 11.64 5.71
CA LEU A 167 8.21 12.05 4.35
C LEU A 167 7.24 13.24 4.32
N MET A 168 6.66 13.60 5.47
CA MET A 168 5.69 14.69 5.53
C MET A 168 6.39 16.07 5.61
N PRO A 169 5.75 17.13 5.08
CA PRO A 169 6.19 18.51 5.32
C PRO A 169 6.28 18.85 6.83
N PRO A 170 7.19 19.75 7.25
CA PRO A 170 7.43 20.02 8.68
C PRO A 170 6.21 20.53 9.48
N ASP A 171 5.28 21.22 8.83
CA ASP A 171 4.02 21.68 9.42
C ASP A 171 3.05 20.51 9.65
N ILE A 172 2.91 19.62 8.68
CA ILE A 172 2.07 18.42 8.76
C ILE A 172 2.63 17.42 9.77
N GLU A 173 3.95 17.21 9.76
CA GLU A 173 4.64 16.36 10.74
C GLU A 173 4.31 16.81 12.18
N ARG A 174 4.40 18.12 12.42
CA ARG A 174 4.09 18.72 13.72
C ARG A 174 2.63 18.51 14.12
N GLU A 175 1.70 18.75 13.20
CA GLU A 175 0.28 18.56 13.48
C GLU A 175 -0.04 17.10 13.82
N CYS A 176 0.54 16.13 13.09
CA CYS A 176 0.38 14.71 13.40
C CYS A 176 0.86 14.37 14.82
N ARG A 177 2.01 14.92 15.24
CA ARG A 177 2.55 14.73 16.60
C ARG A 177 1.62 15.34 17.66
N GLU A 178 1.11 16.54 17.44
CA GLU A 178 0.15 17.18 18.36
C GLU A 178 -1.17 16.41 18.46
N LEU A 179 -1.70 15.90 17.34
CA LEU A 179 -2.92 15.09 17.32
C LEU A 179 -2.75 13.80 18.10
N LYS A 180 -1.58 13.16 18.01
CA LYS A 180 -1.24 11.96 18.77
C LYS A 180 -1.25 12.25 20.28
N GLU A 181 -0.56 13.31 20.71
CA GLU A 181 -0.49 13.70 22.12
C GLU A 181 -1.88 13.98 22.71
N ARG A 182 -2.71 14.75 21.99
CA ARG A 182 -4.10 15.03 22.41
C ARG A 182 -4.94 13.75 22.54
N LYS A 183 -4.77 12.80 21.62
CA LYS A 183 -5.50 11.52 21.64
C LYS A 183 -5.05 10.63 22.80
N GLN A 184 -3.75 10.60 23.10
CA GLN A 184 -3.19 9.87 24.23
C GLN A 184 -3.73 10.41 25.56
N ASP A 185 -3.73 11.75 25.73
CA ASP A 185 -4.30 12.42 26.90
C ASP A 185 -5.79 12.09 27.11
N ILE A 186 -6.56 11.98 26.02
CA ILE A 186 -7.99 11.61 26.09
C ILE A 186 -8.15 10.15 26.51
N MET A 187 -7.32 9.24 26.01
CA MET A 187 -7.36 7.81 26.37
C MET A 187 -6.99 7.61 27.84
N ASP A 188 -5.93 8.26 28.31
CA ASP A 188 -5.47 8.18 29.70
C ASP A 188 -6.53 8.70 30.68
N ARG A 189 -7.33 9.69 30.26
CA ARG A 189 -8.50 10.19 31.01
C ARG A 189 -9.74 9.28 30.94
N LYS A 190 -9.83 8.34 29.99
CA LYS A 190 -11.03 7.54 29.66
C LYS A 190 -10.98 6.05 30.05
N ASN A 191 -10.01 5.61 30.86
CA ASN A 191 -9.79 4.20 31.31
C ASN A 191 -10.95 3.47 32.04
N ASN A 192 -12.22 3.86 31.87
CA ASN A 192 -13.43 3.19 32.40
C ASN A 192 -14.33 2.55 31.31
N VAL A 193 -13.84 2.28 30.10
CA VAL A 193 -14.65 1.61 29.04
C VAL A 193 -13.93 0.37 28.52
N THR A 194 -14.57 -0.79 28.62
CA THR A 194 -14.07 -2.08 28.11
C THR A 194 -14.63 -2.35 26.72
N LEU A 195 -13.77 -2.46 25.72
CA LEU A 195 -14.12 -2.89 24.36
C LEU A 195 -13.75 -4.37 24.23
N ASN A 196 -14.71 -5.20 23.80
CA ASN A 196 -14.46 -6.62 23.56
C ASN A 196 -14.90 -6.96 22.14
N ILE A 197 -13.98 -7.49 21.33
CA ILE A 197 -14.20 -7.84 19.92
C ILE A 197 -14.07 -9.36 19.82
N SER A 198 -15.18 -10.03 19.50
CA SER A 198 -15.19 -11.45 19.20
C SER A 198 -16.08 -11.71 17.99
N GLY A 199 -15.48 -12.23 16.92
CA GLY A 199 -16.20 -12.76 15.74
C GLY A 199 -16.91 -11.74 14.86
N GLY A 200 -16.41 -10.51 14.73
CA GLY A 200 -16.90 -9.54 13.75
C GLY A 200 -18.18 -8.79 14.11
N GLN A 201 -18.66 -8.85 15.36
CA GLN A 201 -19.78 -8.04 15.85
C GLN A 201 -19.31 -6.93 16.80
N PHE A 202 -19.86 -5.73 16.64
CA PHE A 202 -19.55 -4.55 17.45
C PHE A 202 -20.62 -4.35 18.52
N ASN A 203 -20.31 -4.71 19.77
CA ASN A 203 -21.22 -4.56 20.91
C ASN A 203 -20.76 -3.38 21.80
N ILE A 204 -21.56 -2.32 21.86
CA ILE A 204 -21.41 -1.26 22.88
C ILE A 204 -22.44 -1.52 23.98
N SER A 205 -21.99 -1.85 25.19
CA SER A 205 -22.83 -1.83 26.38
C SER A 205 -22.43 -0.69 27.30
N LYS A 206 -23.43 -0.02 27.88
CA LYS A 206 -23.26 0.89 28.99
C LYS A 206 -24.04 0.28 30.13
N ASP A 207 -23.32 -0.16 31.15
CA ASP A 207 -23.83 -0.96 32.28
C ASP A 207 -24.32 -2.36 31.89
N SER A 208 -24.10 -3.31 32.80
CA SER A 208 -24.14 -4.78 32.66
C SER A 208 -25.42 -5.35 32.01
N SER A 209 -25.50 -5.33 30.67
CA SER A 209 -26.61 -5.88 29.89
C SER A 209 -26.10 -6.81 28.79
N THR A 210 -26.78 -7.97 28.63
CA THR A 210 -26.41 -9.03 27.68
C THR A 210 -27.30 -8.95 26.44
N LEU A 211 -26.70 -8.83 25.26
CA LEU A 211 -27.38 -8.83 23.94
C LEU A 211 -27.01 -10.11 23.18
N ASN A 212 -27.99 -10.79 22.60
CA ASN A 212 -27.80 -11.97 21.75
C ASN A 212 -28.15 -11.62 20.29
N ALA A 213 -27.24 -11.87 19.36
CA ALA A 213 -27.48 -11.76 17.91
C ALA A 213 -27.35 -13.13 17.23
N VAL A 214 -28.17 -13.39 16.20
CA VAL A 214 -28.23 -14.66 15.44
C VAL A 214 -27.56 -14.48 14.07
N GLN A 215 -26.68 -15.41 13.69
CA GLN A 215 -26.02 -15.48 12.37
C GLN A 215 -26.79 -16.40 11.40
N ASN A 216 -26.77 -16.09 10.11
CA ASN A 216 -27.38 -16.91 9.05
C ASN A 216 -26.37 -17.10 7.91
N ASN A 217 -25.82 -18.31 7.73
CA ASN A 217 -24.82 -18.63 6.70
C ASN A 217 -25.48 -19.26 5.47
N GLY A 218 -25.41 -18.59 4.31
CA GLY A 218 -25.78 -19.13 2.99
C GLY A 218 -24.60 -19.07 2.03
N THR A 219 -24.48 -20.06 1.14
CA THR A 219 -23.37 -20.32 0.19
C THR A 219 -22.85 -19.10 -0.60
N SER A 220 -21.59 -18.75 -0.32
CA SER A 220 -20.85 -17.52 -0.70
C SER A 220 -20.79 -17.17 -2.20
N GLY A 221 -20.76 -18.15 -3.10
CA GLY A 221 -20.59 -17.90 -4.54
C GLY A 221 -21.78 -17.18 -5.20
N THR A 222 -23.01 -17.48 -4.77
CA THR A 222 -24.22 -16.84 -5.33
C THR A 222 -24.51 -15.46 -4.73
N GLU A 223 -23.83 -15.13 -3.64
CA GLU A 223 -24.01 -13.87 -2.90
C GLU A 223 -23.09 -12.78 -3.46
N LEU A 224 -21.81 -13.10 -3.73
CA LEU A 224 -20.87 -12.18 -4.37
C LEU A 224 -21.37 -11.70 -5.74
N GLU A 225 -21.91 -12.61 -6.58
CA GLU A 225 -22.44 -12.25 -7.89
C GLU A 225 -23.63 -11.27 -7.80
N LYS A 226 -24.50 -11.44 -6.79
CA LYS A 226 -25.63 -10.52 -6.56
C LYS A 226 -25.15 -9.15 -6.10
N ILE A 227 -24.15 -9.11 -5.22
CA ILE A 227 -23.55 -7.87 -4.73
C ILE A 227 -22.92 -7.09 -5.89
N ILE A 228 -22.05 -7.76 -6.68
CA ILE A 228 -21.36 -7.13 -7.82
C ILE A 228 -22.37 -6.64 -8.85
N LYS A 229 -23.38 -7.45 -9.19
CA LYS A 229 -24.43 -7.01 -10.11
C LYS A 229 -25.17 -5.78 -9.59
N GLY A 230 -25.51 -5.76 -8.30
CA GLY A 230 -26.14 -4.61 -7.65
C GLY A 230 -25.28 -3.34 -7.70
N ILE A 231 -23.95 -3.47 -7.66
CA ILE A 231 -23.04 -2.33 -7.88
C ILE A 231 -23.13 -1.87 -9.34
N MET A 232 -22.92 -2.78 -10.30
CA MET A 232 -22.88 -2.46 -11.74
C MET A 232 -24.18 -1.84 -12.26
N ASP A 233 -25.34 -2.24 -11.70
CA ASP A 233 -26.63 -1.69 -12.08
C ASP A 233 -26.82 -0.23 -11.61
N ASN A 234 -26.06 0.24 -10.61
CA ASN A 234 -26.25 1.56 -9.97
C ASN A 234 -25.05 2.53 -10.13
N VAL A 235 -23.87 2.08 -10.58
CA VAL A 235 -22.69 2.96 -10.76
C VAL A 235 -22.89 4.06 -11.82
N ASN A 236 -23.76 3.84 -12.80
CA ASN A 236 -24.03 4.83 -13.87
C ASN A 236 -24.70 6.12 -13.38
N GLU A 237 -25.17 6.15 -12.12
CA GLU A 237 -25.71 7.35 -11.47
C GLU A 237 -24.61 8.31 -10.98
N LEU A 238 -23.35 7.85 -10.95
CA LEU A 238 -22.18 8.68 -10.59
C LEU A 238 -21.57 9.38 -11.80
N ASN A 239 -20.62 10.28 -11.54
CA ASN A 239 -19.76 10.78 -12.61
C ASN A 239 -18.87 9.65 -13.15
N LYS A 240 -18.38 9.82 -14.38
CA LYS A 240 -17.63 8.78 -15.09
C LYS A 240 -16.40 8.29 -14.32
N ASN A 241 -15.63 9.19 -13.71
CA ASN A 241 -14.42 8.81 -12.99
C ASN A 241 -14.73 7.94 -11.76
N ASP A 242 -15.73 8.32 -10.97
CA ASP A 242 -16.12 7.56 -9.78
C ASP A 242 -16.80 6.22 -10.15
N ALA A 243 -17.57 6.20 -11.24
CA ALA A 243 -18.19 4.99 -11.78
C ALA A 243 -17.14 3.99 -12.28
N ASP A 244 -16.13 4.46 -13.01
CA ASP A 244 -15.02 3.64 -13.52
C ASP A 244 -14.22 3.05 -12.34
N GLN A 245 -13.89 3.87 -11.33
CA GLN A 245 -13.17 3.41 -10.13
C GLN A 245 -13.94 2.34 -9.34
N ILE A 246 -15.24 2.52 -9.11
CA ILE A 246 -16.05 1.52 -8.39
C ILE A 246 -16.18 0.22 -9.19
N THR A 247 -16.29 0.33 -10.51
CA THR A 247 -16.35 -0.81 -11.42
C THR A 247 -15.07 -1.62 -11.34
N ASP A 248 -13.91 -0.96 -11.45
CA ASP A 248 -12.60 -1.60 -11.37
C ASP A 248 -12.42 -2.33 -10.04
N ILE A 249 -12.83 -1.71 -8.93
CA ILE A 249 -12.76 -2.32 -7.60
C ILE A 249 -13.63 -3.58 -7.52
N ALA A 250 -14.87 -3.52 -8.02
CA ALA A 250 -15.78 -4.67 -8.01
C ALA A 250 -15.23 -5.83 -8.86
N GLU A 251 -14.60 -5.53 -10.00
CA GLU A 251 -13.94 -6.54 -10.84
C GLU A 251 -12.70 -7.13 -10.19
N MET A 252 -11.86 -6.32 -9.55
CA MET A 252 -10.67 -6.78 -8.82
C MET A 252 -11.04 -7.77 -7.72
N VAL A 253 -12.08 -7.46 -6.92
CA VAL A 253 -12.59 -8.36 -5.89
C VAL A 253 -13.10 -9.66 -6.49
N LYS A 254 -13.84 -9.59 -7.59
CA LYS A 254 -14.34 -10.78 -8.30
C LYS A 254 -13.21 -11.68 -8.78
N GLN A 255 -12.21 -11.10 -9.42
CA GLN A 255 -11.06 -11.82 -9.96
C GLN A 255 -10.26 -12.48 -8.85
N GLU A 256 -9.99 -11.78 -7.75
CA GLU A 256 -9.22 -12.33 -6.64
C GLU A 256 -9.95 -13.46 -5.92
N LEU A 257 -11.25 -13.30 -5.64
CA LEU A 257 -12.06 -14.31 -4.98
C LEU A 257 -12.44 -15.49 -5.88
N SER A 258 -12.22 -15.38 -7.20
CA SER A 258 -12.38 -16.51 -8.13
C SER A 258 -11.17 -17.46 -8.14
N LYS A 259 -10.06 -17.08 -7.50
CA LYS A 259 -8.86 -17.93 -7.40
C LYS A 259 -9.05 -19.04 -6.35
N PRO A 260 -8.40 -20.20 -6.52
CA PRO A 260 -8.41 -21.28 -5.52
C PRO A 260 -7.90 -20.83 -4.15
N GLU A 261 -6.91 -19.93 -4.13
CA GLU A 261 -6.33 -19.32 -2.94
C GLU A 261 -6.29 -17.79 -3.10
N PRO A 262 -7.30 -17.06 -2.61
CA PRO A 262 -7.31 -15.60 -2.65
C PRO A 262 -6.23 -15.00 -1.74
N ARG A 263 -5.52 -13.98 -2.22
CA ARG A 263 -4.50 -13.27 -1.43
C ARG A 263 -5.14 -12.26 -0.50
N VAL A 264 -4.92 -12.45 0.81
CA VAL A 264 -5.39 -11.54 1.86
C VAL A 264 -4.96 -10.09 1.60
N SER A 265 -3.70 -9.86 1.19
CA SER A 265 -3.20 -8.51 0.89
C SER A 265 -3.96 -7.81 -0.23
N ARG A 266 -4.34 -8.53 -1.29
CA ARG A 266 -5.12 -7.97 -2.40
C ARG A 266 -6.55 -7.65 -1.99
N LEU A 267 -7.16 -8.51 -1.18
CA LEU A 267 -8.47 -8.28 -0.60
C LEU A 267 -8.47 -7.08 0.36
N SER A 268 -7.43 -6.95 1.19
CA SER A 268 -7.19 -5.76 2.02
C SER A 268 -7.07 -4.50 1.18
N ASN A 269 -6.32 -4.53 0.08
CA ASN A 269 -6.21 -3.39 -0.84
C ASN A 269 -7.57 -3.01 -1.45
N CYS A 270 -8.39 -3.98 -1.85
CA CYS A 270 -9.75 -3.71 -2.33
C CYS A 270 -10.60 -3.03 -1.24
N LEU A 271 -10.51 -3.45 0.02
CA LEU A 271 -11.19 -2.78 1.13
C LEU A 271 -10.73 -1.31 1.30
N LYS A 272 -9.42 -1.05 1.15
CA LYS A 272 -8.88 0.32 1.20
C LYS A 272 -9.50 1.19 0.10
N LEU A 273 -9.65 0.65 -1.12
CA LEU A 273 -10.24 1.35 -2.26
C LEU A 273 -11.76 1.54 -2.14
N ILE A 274 -12.50 0.61 -1.53
CA ILE A 274 -13.95 0.73 -1.29
C ILE A 274 -14.27 1.85 -0.29
N ALA A 275 -13.40 2.07 0.71
CA ALA A 275 -13.66 3.01 1.81
C ALA A 275 -14.01 4.46 1.38
N PRO A 276 -13.25 5.13 0.47
CA PRO A 276 -13.64 6.44 -0.05
C PRO A 276 -14.92 6.36 -0.90
N MET A 277 -15.13 5.26 -1.62
CA MET A 277 -16.30 5.06 -2.49
C MET A 277 -17.62 4.99 -1.73
N LEU A 278 -17.62 4.53 -0.48
CA LEU A 278 -18.81 4.58 0.40
C LEU A 278 -19.28 6.02 0.66
N THR A 279 -18.35 6.97 0.73
CA THR A 279 -18.70 8.39 0.94
C THR A 279 -19.30 8.98 -0.33
N ILE A 280 -18.78 8.60 -1.50
CA ILE A 280 -19.28 9.01 -2.82
C ILE A 280 -20.67 8.42 -3.07
N ALA A 281 -20.86 7.14 -2.73
CA ALA A 281 -22.11 6.41 -2.91
C ALA A 281 -23.21 6.79 -1.91
N ASN A 282 -22.93 7.60 -0.87
CA ASN A 282 -23.90 7.97 0.16
C ASN A 282 -25.14 8.72 -0.38
N GLY A 283 -25.03 9.31 -1.58
CA GLY A 283 -26.16 9.91 -2.31
C GLY A 283 -27.05 8.91 -3.05
N ILE A 284 -26.64 7.65 -3.19
CA ILE A 284 -27.31 6.57 -3.93
C ILE A 284 -27.46 5.37 -2.97
N PRO A 285 -28.56 5.27 -2.21
CA PRO A 285 -28.70 4.30 -1.11
C PRO A 285 -28.46 2.85 -1.54
N THR A 286 -28.92 2.46 -2.73
CA THR A 286 -28.75 1.10 -3.24
C THR A 286 -27.30 0.77 -3.59
N LEU A 287 -26.54 1.74 -4.11
CA LEU A 287 -25.12 1.57 -4.39
C LEU A 287 -24.32 1.49 -3.09
N TYR A 288 -24.64 2.36 -2.12
CA TYR A 288 -24.05 2.34 -0.79
C TYR A 288 -24.23 0.98 -0.11
N ASP A 289 -25.46 0.46 -0.07
CA ASP A 289 -25.77 -0.83 0.56
C ASP A 289 -25.01 -2.00 -0.09
N ASN A 290 -24.86 -1.98 -1.42
CA ASN A 290 -24.12 -3.05 -2.11
C ASN A 290 -22.61 -2.94 -1.90
N LEU A 291 -22.04 -1.73 -1.84
CA LEU A 291 -20.63 -1.53 -1.48
C LEU A 291 -20.34 -1.96 -0.05
N GLN A 292 -21.24 -1.67 0.89
CA GLN A 292 -21.11 -2.12 2.27
C GLN A 292 -21.15 -3.65 2.36
N LYS A 293 -22.07 -4.30 1.64
CA LYS A 293 -22.12 -5.78 1.55
C LYS A 293 -20.86 -6.36 0.93
N LEU A 294 -20.29 -5.72 -0.10
CA LEU A 294 -19.03 -6.15 -0.70
C LEU A 294 -17.89 -6.07 0.32
N GLN A 295 -17.83 -4.99 1.10
CA GLN A 295 -16.88 -4.82 2.18
C GLN A 295 -16.99 -5.95 3.22
N GLU A 296 -18.20 -6.18 3.74
CA GLU A 296 -18.50 -7.23 4.72
C GLU A 296 -18.15 -8.63 4.19
N PHE A 297 -18.38 -8.88 2.89
CA PHE A 297 -18.04 -10.14 2.24
C PHE A 297 -16.54 -10.38 2.18
N ILE A 298 -15.76 -9.36 1.80
CA ILE A 298 -14.29 -9.45 1.72
C ILE A 298 -13.68 -9.69 3.11
N MET A 299 -14.21 -9.05 4.14
CA MET A 299 -13.70 -9.18 5.52
C MET A 299 -13.78 -10.61 6.07
N GLN A 300 -14.63 -11.48 5.51
CA GLN A 300 -14.69 -12.90 5.91
C GLN A 300 -13.41 -13.68 5.55
N TYR A 301 -12.59 -13.15 4.66
CA TYR A 301 -11.37 -13.80 4.15
C TYR A 301 -10.08 -13.22 4.75
N ILE A 302 -10.18 -12.23 5.65
CA ILE A 302 -9.04 -11.58 6.29
C ILE A 302 -8.97 -12.06 7.76
N PRO A 303 -7.88 -12.72 8.19
CA PRO A 303 -7.69 -13.07 9.59
C PRO A 303 -7.57 -11.80 10.45
N GLY A 304 -8.27 -11.77 11.59
CA GLY A 304 -8.17 -10.69 12.58
C GLY A 304 -7.01 -10.83 13.55
#